data_AF-A0A6A4GS45-F1
#
_entry.id   AF-A0A6A4GS45-F1
#
_cell.length_a   1.000
_cell.length_b   1.000
_cell.length_c   1.000
_cell.angle_alpha   90.00
_cell.angle_beta   90.00
_cell.angle_gamma   90.00
#
_symmetry.space_group_name_H-M   'P 1'
#
loop_
_entity.id
_entity.type
_entity.pdbx_description
1 polymer ?
#
loop_
_entity_poly.entity_id
_entity_poly.type
_entity_poly.pdbx_seq_one_letter_code
_entity_poly.pdbx_strand_id
1 'polypeptide(L)'
;MSHSETASSILTSTGTLTSFIPGLGATSGTALKRVGSVVVNGVEAILIRRRISLLETIFKQNKLRPLKADYDDLLELSRSEYEPSIRKRAFRVIMGITGGMEFESLAFAVSEWHQDLSCDLLREITLCFRLEDNPEEINPLPSSFIQRQNADINAFLLFIALVISFSQTPSFSRMVIHELDMLTFITQTILNSDFDFGFGLSLLPAKLVFRALLEKLDPTVDSPDAPSYAQLQVLLSINAFNSISLVSESENSIRASILSRVRLGVNILSSKIDEKALHRQA
;
A
#
# COMPACT_ATOMS: atom_id res chain seq x y z
N MET A 1 -40.88 0.43 51.48
CA MET A 1 -40.66 -0.76 52.32
C MET A 1 -40.56 -1.95 51.39
N SER A 2 -39.35 -2.45 51.17
CA SER A 2 -39.07 -3.68 50.46
C SER A 2 -37.65 -4.10 50.82
N HIS A 3 -37.53 -5.34 51.27
CA HIS A 3 -36.53 -5.82 52.22
C HIS A 3 -35.15 -6.01 51.61
N SER A 4 -34.16 -5.68 52.44
CA SER A 4 -32.75 -6.03 52.31
C SER A 4 -32.58 -7.50 52.63
N GLU A 5 -32.06 -8.29 51.69
CA GLU A 5 -31.52 -9.63 51.94
C GLU A 5 -30.01 -9.58 51.76
N THR A 6 -29.31 -9.44 52.90
CA THR A 6 -27.87 -9.60 53.02
C THR A 6 -27.54 -11.09 53.05
N ALA A 7 -27.27 -11.68 51.89
CA ALA A 7 -26.70 -13.02 51.82
C ALA A 7 -25.17 -12.92 51.99
N SER A 8 -24.74 -13.30 53.19
CA SER A 8 -23.33 -13.46 53.58
C SER A 8 -22.68 -14.56 52.73
N SER A 9 -21.72 -14.20 51.87
CA SER A 9 -20.88 -15.18 51.18
C SER A 9 -19.68 -15.52 52.06
N ILE A 10 -19.61 -16.77 52.47
CA ILE A 10 -18.46 -17.39 53.14
C ILE A 10 -17.24 -17.25 52.20
N LEU A 11 -16.28 -16.41 52.60
CA LEU A 11 -14.96 -16.33 52.00
C LEU A 11 -14.22 -17.65 52.27
N THR A 12 -14.36 -18.61 51.36
CA THR A 12 -13.44 -19.75 51.28
C THR A 12 -12.10 -19.22 50.77
N SER A 13 -11.25 -18.78 51.69
CA SER A 13 -9.86 -18.43 51.43
C SER A 13 -9.09 -19.71 51.12
N THR A 14 -9.18 -20.19 49.88
CA THR A 14 -8.23 -21.16 49.34
C THR A 14 -6.89 -20.43 49.25
N GLY A 15 -6.07 -20.57 50.29
CA GLY A 15 -4.68 -20.16 50.26
C GLY A 15 -3.97 -20.96 49.18
N THR A 16 -3.84 -20.37 47.99
CA THR A 16 -2.97 -20.89 46.95
C THR A 16 -1.54 -20.70 47.44
N LEU A 17 -1.03 -21.68 48.18
CA LEU A 17 0.40 -21.83 48.44
C LEU A 17 1.08 -22.16 47.10
N THR A 18 1.31 -21.16 46.25
CA THR A 18 2.19 -21.28 45.09
C THR A 18 3.64 -21.21 45.55
N SER A 19 4.08 -22.19 46.34
CA SER A 19 5.50 -22.51 46.40
C SER A 19 5.81 -23.39 45.19
N PHE A 20 6.02 -22.77 44.03
CA PHE A 20 6.72 -23.45 42.94
C PHE A 20 8.18 -23.59 43.40
N ILE A 21 8.49 -24.62 44.17
CA ILE A 21 9.85 -25.16 44.16
C ILE A 21 9.99 -25.73 42.75
N PRO A 22 10.81 -25.15 41.86
CA PRO A 22 10.97 -25.67 40.51
C PRO A 22 11.62 -27.04 40.67
N GLY A 23 10.84 -28.11 40.55
CA GLY A 23 11.40 -29.46 40.50
C GLY A 23 12.41 -29.53 39.33
N LEU A 24 13.40 -30.42 39.40
CA LEU A 24 14.41 -30.61 38.34
C LEU A 24 13.81 -30.74 36.91
N GLY A 25 12.54 -31.13 36.79
CA GLY A 25 11.82 -31.17 35.51
C GLY A 25 11.38 -29.81 34.93
N ALA A 26 11.29 -28.74 35.73
CA ALA A 26 10.84 -27.42 35.28
C ALA A 26 11.85 -26.73 34.33
N THR A 27 13.15 -26.92 34.60
CA THR A 27 14.23 -26.42 33.74
C THR A 27 14.30 -27.19 32.43
N SER A 28 14.13 -28.53 32.48
CA SER A 28 14.08 -29.38 31.29
C SER A 28 12.88 -29.06 30.37
N GLY A 29 11.69 -28.87 30.95
CA GLY A 29 10.50 -28.47 30.18
C GLY A 29 10.64 -27.10 29.51
N THR A 30 11.29 -26.14 30.18
CA THR A 30 11.58 -24.82 29.60
C THR A 30 12.60 -24.92 28.46
N ALA A 31 13.65 -25.74 28.62
CA ALA A 31 14.64 -25.97 27.57
C ALA A 31 14.01 -26.62 26.34
N LEU A 32 13.19 -27.66 26.52
CA LEU A 32 12.50 -28.34 25.43
C LEU A 32 11.53 -27.40 24.69
N LYS A 33 10.78 -26.57 25.43
CA LYS A 33 9.88 -25.56 24.84
C LYS A 33 10.65 -24.56 23.97
N ARG A 34 11.81 -24.09 24.45
CA ARG A 34 12.68 -23.16 23.69
C ARG A 34 13.21 -23.81 22.41
N VAL A 35 13.74 -25.03 22.50
CA VAL A 35 14.22 -25.78 21.33
C VAL A 35 13.07 -26.01 20.32
N GLY A 36 11.90 -26.42 20.80
CA GLY A 36 10.71 -26.59 19.97
C GLY A 36 10.34 -25.29 19.24
N SER A 37 10.30 -24.16 19.94
CA SER A 37 10.00 -22.86 19.30
C SER A 37 11.03 -22.46 18.25
N VAL A 38 12.32 -22.70 18.48
CA VAL A 38 13.38 -22.38 17.51
C VAL A 38 13.26 -23.22 16.24
N VAL A 39 12.95 -24.52 16.37
CA VAL A 39 12.77 -25.41 15.22
C VAL A 39 11.55 -25.01 14.41
N VAL A 40 10.41 -24.74 15.06
CA VAL A 40 9.17 -24.32 14.38
C VAL A 40 9.40 -23.01 13.62
N ASN A 41 9.98 -22.01 14.29
CA ASN A 41 10.28 -20.71 13.65
C ASN A 41 11.29 -20.87 12.50
N GLY A 42 12.26 -21.78 12.63
CA GLY A 42 13.24 -22.07 11.58
C GLY A 42 12.59 -22.67 10.33
N VAL A 43 11.68 -23.63 10.50
CA VAL A 43 10.94 -24.24 9.38
C VAL A 43 10.04 -23.23 8.71
N GLU A 44 9.31 -22.42 9.49
CA GLU A 44 8.46 -21.35 8.96
C GLU A 44 9.27 -20.34 8.13
N ALA A 45 10.41 -19.88 8.64
CA ALA A 45 11.28 -18.95 7.92
C ALA A 45 11.80 -19.55 6.60
N ILE A 46 12.12 -20.85 6.56
CA ILE A 46 12.54 -21.53 5.33
C ILE A 46 11.40 -21.59 4.32
N LEU A 47 10.18 -21.94 4.77
CA LEU A 47 9.00 -22.00 3.90
C LEU A 47 8.66 -20.63 3.32
N ILE A 48 8.69 -19.56 4.14
CA ILE A 48 8.46 -18.19 3.69
C ILE A 48 9.51 -17.76 2.65
N ARG A 49 10.80 -17.99 2.92
CA ARG A 49 11.88 -17.65 1.98
C ARG A 49 11.77 -18.42 0.66
N ARG A 50 11.32 -19.67 0.72
CA ARG A 50 11.06 -20.48 -0.47
C ARG A 50 9.89 -19.90 -1.27
N ARG A 51 8.79 -19.52 -0.60
CA ARG A 51 7.62 -18.90 -1.24
C ARG A 51 7.98 -17.61 -1.95
N ILE A 52 8.74 -16.72 -1.31
CA ILE A 52 9.23 -15.48 -1.96
C ILE A 52 10.09 -15.79 -3.18
N SER A 53 11.01 -16.74 -3.08
CA SER A 53 11.86 -17.13 -4.21
C SER A 53 11.05 -17.67 -5.39
N LEU A 54 9.96 -18.39 -5.11
CA LEU A 54 9.03 -18.87 -6.13
C LEU A 54 8.26 -17.72 -6.78
N LEU A 55 7.71 -16.80 -5.99
CA LEU A 55 7.05 -15.59 -6.49
C LEU A 55 8.00 -14.76 -7.36
N GLU A 56 9.22 -14.50 -6.89
CA GLU A 56 10.26 -13.83 -7.68
C GLU A 56 10.50 -14.50 -9.03
N THR A 57 10.47 -15.83 -9.08
CA THR A 57 10.68 -16.59 -10.32
C THR A 57 9.47 -16.43 -11.25
N ILE A 58 8.26 -16.50 -10.72
CA ILE A 58 7.01 -16.29 -11.49
C ILE A 58 7.00 -14.89 -12.09
N PHE A 59 7.22 -13.85 -11.27
CA PHE A 59 7.18 -12.45 -11.70
C PHE A 59 8.36 -12.04 -12.58
N LYS A 60 9.51 -12.71 -12.53
CA LYS A 60 10.64 -12.43 -13.43
C LYS A 60 10.49 -13.10 -14.80
N GLN A 61 9.86 -14.26 -14.85
CA GLN A 61 9.84 -15.05 -16.08
C GLN A 61 8.81 -14.55 -17.08
N ASN A 62 7.79 -13.79 -16.67
CA ASN A 62 6.67 -13.28 -17.49
C ASN A 62 5.96 -14.34 -18.36
N LYS A 63 6.30 -15.63 -18.19
CA LYS A 63 5.78 -16.75 -18.97
C LYS A 63 4.41 -17.19 -18.47
N LEU A 64 4.12 -16.96 -17.21
CA LEU A 64 2.84 -17.26 -16.56
C LEU A 64 2.26 -15.95 -16.06
N ARG A 65 1.00 -15.67 -16.42
CA ARG A 65 0.27 -14.57 -15.79
C ARG A 65 0.13 -14.90 -14.30
N PRO A 66 0.61 -14.04 -13.39
CA PRO A 66 0.44 -14.26 -11.97
C PRO A 66 -1.05 -14.39 -11.64
N LEU A 67 -1.38 -15.37 -10.80
CA LEU A 67 -2.74 -15.57 -10.32
C LEU A 67 -3.04 -14.56 -9.21
N LYS A 68 -4.34 -14.31 -8.96
CA LYS A 68 -4.77 -13.46 -7.83
C LYS A 68 -4.13 -13.92 -6.51
N ALA A 69 -4.10 -15.23 -6.28
CA ALA A 69 -3.48 -15.82 -5.09
C ALA A 69 -1.98 -15.50 -4.95
N ASP A 70 -1.24 -15.34 -6.05
CA ASP A 70 0.18 -14.97 -5.99
C ASP A 70 0.38 -13.53 -5.48
N TYR A 71 -0.56 -12.63 -5.82
CA TYR A 71 -0.58 -11.27 -5.29
C TYR A 71 -1.01 -11.25 -3.83
N ASP A 72 -2.06 -12.00 -3.46
CA ASP A 72 -2.51 -12.11 -2.07
C ASP A 72 -1.38 -12.63 -1.16
N ASP A 73 -0.62 -13.63 -1.64
CA ASP A 73 0.56 -14.15 -0.95
C ASP A 73 1.66 -13.10 -0.80
N LEU A 74 1.92 -12.34 -1.86
CA LEU A 74 2.94 -11.30 -1.86
C LEU A 74 2.58 -10.15 -0.90
N LEU A 75 1.29 -9.78 -0.88
CA LEU A 75 0.73 -8.78 0.01
C LEU A 75 0.78 -9.25 1.47
N GLU A 76 0.40 -10.50 1.75
CA GLU A 76 0.51 -11.07 3.09
C GLU A 76 1.96 -10.99 3.59
N LEU A 77 2.93 -11.40 2.76
CA LEU A 77 4.36 -11.38 3.10
C LEU A 77 4.96 -9.97 3.29
N SER A 78 4.23 -8.93 2.88
CA SER A 78 4.63 -7.53 3.08
C SER A 78 4.19 -6.96 4.43
N ARG A 79 3.30 -7.65 5.15
CA ARG A 79 2.72 -7.15 6.41
C ARG A 79 3.74 -7.08 7.54
N SER A 80 3.48 -6.20 8.51
CA SER A 80 4.37 -5.85 9.61
C SER A 80 4.66 -7.01 10.59
N GLU A 81 3.85 -8.07 10.58
CA GLU A 81 4.04 -9.27 11.39
C GLU A 81 5.28 -10.09 10.97
N TYR A 82 5.77 -9.90 9.74
CA TYR A 82 6.93 -10.62 9.22
C TYR A 82 8.27 -9.92 9.51
N GLU A 83 9.35 -10.72 9.55
CA GLU A 83 10.71 -10.23 9.74
C GLU A 83 11.07 -9.13 8.70
N PRO A 84 11.77 -8.04 9.08
CA PRO A 84 12.15 -6.98 8.13
C PRO A 84 12.83 -7.46 6.85
N SER A 85 13.63 -8.54 6.92
CA SER A 85 14.29 -9.12 5.74
C SER A 85 13.32 -9.75 4.74
N ILE A 86 12.24 -10.37 5.23
CA ILE A 86 11.15 -10.95 4.44
C ILE A 86 10.36 -9.82 3.78
N ARG A 87 9.91 -8.84 4.58
CA ARG A 87 9.14 -7.68 4.10
C ARG A 87 9.90 -6.93 3.02
N LYS A 88 11.18 -6.60 3.26
CA LYS A 88 12.05 -5.92 2.28
C LYS A 88 12.14 -6.68 0.95
N ARG A 89 12.15 -8.01 0.98
CA ARG A 89 12.21 -8.83 -0.23
C ARG A 89 10.86 -8.84 -0.96
N ALA A 90 9.74 -8.96 -0.23
CA ALA A 90 8.40 -8.83 -0.80
C ALA A 90 8.20 -7.45 -1.45
N PHE A 91 8.57 -6.38 -0.76
CA PHE A 91 8.54 -5.02 -1.31
C PHE A 91 9.39 -4.87 -2.56
N ARG A 92 10.58 -5.47 -2.62
CA ARG A 92 11.39 -5.47 -3.87
C ARG A 92 10.68 -6.13 -5.04
N VAL A 93 9.92 -7.20 -4.79
CA VAL A 93 9.12 -7.85 -5.83
C VAL A 93 7.97 -6.94 -6.27
N ILE A 94 7.23 -6.37 -5.31
CA ILE A 94 6.17 -5.38 -5.58
C ILE A 94 6.71 -4.22 -6.42
N MET A 95 7.82 -3.64 -5.99
CA MET A 95 8.51 -2.55 -6.69
C MET A 95 8.97 -2.97 -8.08
N GLY A 96 9.45 -4.20 -8.27
CA GLY A 96 9.81 -4.74 -9.57
C GLY A 96 8.60 -4.86 -10.51
N ILE A 97 7.46 -5.32 -10.00
CA ILE A 97 6.18 -5.38 -10.75
C ILE A 97 5.71 -3.97 -11.12
N THR A 98 5.80 -3.05 -10.14
CA THR A 98 5.44 -1.64 -10.30
C THR A 98 6.32 -0.99 -11.38
N GLY A 99 7.64 -1.06 -11.25
CA GLY A 99 8.59 -0.52 -12.23
C GLY A 99 8.51 -1.18 -13.62
N GLY A 100 8.07 -2.44 -13.68
CA GLY A 100 7.77 -3.15 -14.93
C GLY A 100 6.46 -2.74 -15.60
N MET A 101 5.66 -1.87 -14.97
CA MET A 101 4.34 -1.43 -15.44
C MET A 101 3.29 -2.56 -15.53
N GLU A 102 3.53 -3.69 -14.86
CA GLU A 102 2.67 -4.88 -14.86
C GLU A 102 1.80 -4.98 -13.59
N PHE A 103 1.50 -3.84 -12.98
CA PHE A 103 0.87 -3.75 -11.66
C PHE A 103 -0.67 -3.65 -11.69
N GLU A 104 -1.34 -3.86 -12.83
CA GLU A 104 -2.81 -3.73 -12.89
C GLU A 104 -3.54 -4.71 -11.97
N SER A 105 -3.13 -5.99 -11.99
CA SER A 105 -3.70 -7.02 -11.12
C SER A 105 -3.34 -6.78 -9.65
N LEU A 106 -2.13 -6.29 -9.39
CA LEU A 106 -1.70 -5.91 -8.04
C LEU A 106 -2.52 -4.71 -7.52
N ALA A 107 -2.72 -3.68 -8.34
CA ALA A 107 -3.49 -2.50 -7.99
C ALA A 107 -4.94 -2.85 -7.69
N PHE A 108 -5.52 -3.74 -8.49
CA PHE A 108 -6.84 -4.29 -8.24
C PHE A 108 -6.89 -5.04 -6.90
N ALA A 109 -5.94 -5.95 -6.64
CA ALA A 109 -5.88 -6.69 -5.38
C ALA A 109 -5.76 -5.75 -4.15
N VAL A 110 -4.89 -4.74 -4.22
CA VAL A 110 -4.72 -3.73 -3.15
C VAL A 110 -5.99 -2.90 -2.95
N SER A 111 -6.73 -2.61 -4.02
CA SER A 111 -8.00 -1.85 -3.91
C SER A 111 -9.15 -2.66 -3.29
N GLU A 112 -9.09 -4.00 -3.35
CA GLU A 112 -10.06 -4.91 -2.72
C GLU A 112 -9.71 -5.26 -1.27
N TRP A 113 -8.49 -4.92 -0.82
CA TRP A 113 -8.01 -5.29 0.50
C TRP A 113 -8.64 -4.42 1.60
N HIS A 114 -8.48 -4.85 2.85
CA HIS A 114 -8.94 -4.05 3.98
C HIS A 114 -8.19 -2.71 4.01
N GLN A 115 -8.91 -1.61 4.24
CA GLN A 115 -8.36 -0.27 4.11
C GLN A 115 -7.09 -0.07 4.94
N ASP A 116 -7.07 -0.57 6.18
CA ASP A 116 -5.89 -0.49 7.06
C ASP A 116 -4.66 -1.19 6.48
N LEU A 117 -4.84 -2.37 5.89
CA LEU A 117 -3.75 -3.16 5.31
C LEU A 117 -3.20 -2.49 4.04
N SER A 118 -4.08 -1.96 3.19
CA SER A 118 -3.67 -1.16 2.04
C SER A 118 -2.96 0.11 2.48
N CYS A 119 -3.43 0.78 3.54
CA CYS A 119 -2.77 1.97 4.09
C CYS A 119 -1.35 1.64 4.54
N ASP A 120 -1.17 0.58 5.32
CA ASP A 120 0.14 0.19 5.85
C ASP A 120 1.11 -0.17 4.72
N LEU A 121 0.65 -0.95 3.73
CA LEU A 121 1.45 -1.26 2.55
C LEU A 121 1.89 0.01 1.80
N LEU A 122 0.93 0.87 1.46
CA LEU A 122 1.22 2.08 0.68
C LEU A 122 2.10 3.05 1.48
N ARG A 123 1.92 3.14 2.80
CA ARG A 123 2.75 3.93 3.70
C ARG A 123 4.19 3.43 3.68
N GLU A 124 4.40 2.12 3.80
CA GLU A 124 5.75 1.52 3.74
C GLU A 124 6.42 1.77 2.38
N ILE A 125 5.68 1.65 1.27
CA ILE A 125 6.23 1.95 -0.07
C ILE A 125 6.60 3.44 -0.17
N THR A 126 5.72 4.36 0.27
CA THR A 126 6.01 5.81 0.28
C THR A 126 7.22 6.13 1.16
N LEU A 127 7.35 5.50 2.33
CA LEU A 127 8.50 5.66 3.22
C LEU A 127 9.80 5.17 2.56
N CYS A 128 9.76 4.07 1.80
CA CYS A 128 10.93 3.60 1.06
C CYS A 128 11.45 4.66 0.09
N PHE A 129 10.56 5.38 -0.60
CA PHE A 129 10.97 6.48 -1.48
C PHE A 129 11.49 7.70 -0.71
N ARG A 130 10.88 8.05 0.43
CA ARG A 130 11.30 9.21 1.24
C ARG A 130 12.66 9.01 1.92
N LEU A 131 12.98 7.79 2.34
CA LEU A 131 14.22 7.49 3.05
C LEU A 131 15.46 7.55 2.15
N GLU A 132 15.30 7.36 0.85
CA GLU A 132 16.40 7.47 -0.12
C GLU A 132 16.89 8.91 -0.32
N ASP A 133 16.08 9.91 0.07
CA ASP A 133 16.38 11.33 -0.14
C ASP A 133 17.17 11.98 1.01
N ASN A 134 17.61 11.23 2.03
CA ASN A 134 18.31 11.83 3.18
C ASN A 134 19.78 12.16 2.83
N PRO A 135 20.18 13.44 2.71
CA PRO A 135 21.44 13.86 2.10
C PRO A 135 22.66 13.78 3.03
N GLU A 136 22.56 13.16 4.20
CA GLU A 136 23.64 13.15 5.20
C GLU A 136 24.86 12.31 4.78
N GLU A 137 24.77 11.46 3.75
CA GLU A 137 25.93 10.87 3.08
C GLU A 137 26.32 11.67 1.83
N ILE A 138 27.25 12.61 1.98
CA ILE A 138 27.74 13.59 0.98
C ILE A 138 28.55 12.94 -0.16
N ASN A 139 28.31 11.66 -0.49
CA ASN A 139 28.91 11.03 -1.64
C ASN A 139 28.02 11.29 -2.86
N PRO A 140 28.48 12.05 -3.88
CA PRO A 140 27.70 12.30 -5.08
C PRO A 140 27.33 10.96 -5.74
N LEU A 141 26.03 10.64 -5.71
CA LEU A 141 25.50 9.41 -6.29
C LEU A 141 25.72 9.42 -7.81
N PRO A 142 26.01 8.26 -8.44
CA PRO A 142 26.09 8.15 -9.88
C PRO A 142 24.78 8.62 -10.55
N SER A 143 24.87 9.34 -11.67
CA SER A 143 23.69 9.82 -12.43
C SER A 143 22.71 8.71 -12.84
N SER A 144 23.20 7.49 -13.00
CA SER A 144 22.37 6.31 -13.28
C SER A 144 21.43 5.92 -12.13
N PHE A 145 21.77 6.28 -10.90
CA PHE A 145 20.94 6.04 -9.72
C PHE A 145 19.71 6.95 -9.73
N ILE A 146 19.93 8.25 -9.96
CA ILE A 146 18.87 9.27 -10.02
C ILE A 146 17.86 8.95 -11.13
N GLN A 147 18.34 8.55 -12.32
CA GLN A 147 17.45 8.19 -13.43
C GLN A 147 16.54 7.01 -13.09
N ARG A 148 17.05 6.02 -12.35
CA ARG A 148 16.28 4.85 -11.92
C ARG A 148 15.21 5.22 -10.91
N GLN A 149 15.57 6.03 -9.91
CA GLN A 149 14.66 6.50 -8.88
C GLN A 149 13.46 7.24 -9.50
N ASN A 150 13.69 8.08 -10.50
CA ASN A 150 12.62 8.79 -11.21
C ASN A 150 11.64 7.85 -11.93
N ALA A 151 12.15 6.77 -12.55
CA ALA A 151 11.29 5.77 -13.18
C ALA A 151 10.44 5.03 -12.14
N ASP A 152 11.04 4.68 -11.00
CA ASP A 152 10.37 3.97 -9.92
C ASP A 152 9.29 4.83 -9.25
N ILE A 153 9.55 6.13 -9.04
CA ILE A 153 8.56 7.09 -8.53
C ILE A 153 7.39 7.23 -9.52
N ASN A 154 7.68 7.39 -10.82
CA ASN A 154 6.63 7.49 -11.83
C ASN A 154 5.74 6.23 -11.86
N ALA A 155 6.36 5.06 -11.81
CA ALA A 155 5.66 3.79 -11.75
C ALA A 155 4.79 3.68 -10.49
N PHE A 156 5.32 4.09 -9.33
CA PHE A 156 4.56 4.13 -8.08
C PHE A 156 3.36 5.07 -8.14
N LEU A 157 3.51 6.27 -8.70
CA LEU A 157 2.40 7.20 -8.85
C LEU A 157 1.33 6.67 -9.81
N LEU A 158 1.71 5.99 -10.89
CA LEU A 158 0.76 5.32 -11.77
C LEU A 158 0.03 4.18 -11.06
N PHE A 159 0.75 3.41 -10.24
CA PHE A 159 0.17 2.38 -9.39
C PHE A 159 -0.85 2.98 -8.41
N ILE A 160 -0.51 4.04 -7.68
CA ILE A 160 -1.44 4.74 -6.77
C ILE A 160 -2.67 5.25 -7.53
N ALA A 161 -2.48 5.91 -8.67
CA ALA A 161 -3.60 6.40 -9.48
C ALA A 161 -4.57 5.27 -9.85
N LEU A 162 -4.03 4.10 -10.20
CA LEU A 162 -4.80 2.93 -10.56
C LEU A 162 -5.52 2.30 -9.36
N VAL A 163 -4.86 2.17 -8.21
CA VAL A 163 -5.47 1.68 -6.96
C VAL A 163 -6.65 2.58 -6.56
N ILE A 164 -6.47 3.91 -6.58
CA ILE A 164 -7.55 4.87 -6.31
C ILE A 164 -8.70 4.67 -7.29
N SER A 165 -8.39 4.51 -8.57
CA SER A 165 -9.41 4.33 -9.62
C SER A 165 -10.25 3.08 -9.40
N PHE A 166 -9.61 1.97 -9.00
CA PHE A 166 -10.29 0.70 -8.70
C PHE A 166 -11.02 0.71 -7.35
N SER A 167 -10.61 1.56 -6.41
CA SER A 167 -11.29 1.66 -5.11
C SER A 167 -12.77 2.02 -5.28
N GLN A 168 -13.64 1.36 -4.51
CA GLN A 168 -15.09 1.55 -4.62
C GLN A 168 -15.58 2.71 -3.77
N THR A 169 -14.85 3.06 -2.71
CA THR A 169 -15.30 4.02 -1.70
C THR A 169 -14.44 5.28 -1.69
N PRO A 170 -15.04 6.46 -1.43
CA PRO A 170 -14.29 7.71 -1.25
C PRO A 170 -13.39 7.68 -0.01
N SER A 171 -13.62 6.76 0.94
CA SER A 171 -12.79 6.61 2.14
C SER A 171 -11.34 6.26 1.79
N PHE A 172 -11.12 5.48 0.73
CA PHE A 172 -9.79 5.13 0.26
C PHE A 172 -9.03 6.37 -0.22
N SER A 173 -9.66 7.21 -1.04
CA SER A 173 -9.06 8.46 -1.51
C SER A 173 -8.73 9.41 -0.36
N ARG A 174 -9.59 9.48 0.66
CA ARG A 174 -9.33 10.25 1.89
C ARG A 174 -8.13 9.71 2.66
N MET A 175 -8.00 8.40 2.82
CA MET A 175 -6.83 7.75 3.42
C MET A 175 -5.54 8.08 2.64
N VAL A 176 -5.58 8.00 1.31
CA VAL A 176 -4.43 8.35 0.46
C VAL A 176 -4.00 9.81 0.65
N ILE A 177 -4.95 10.73 0.84
CA ILE A 177 -4.63 12.14 1.07
C ILE A 177 -4.13 12.37 2.50
N HIS A 178 -4.87 11.91 3.50
CA HIS A 178 -4.65 12.31 4.89
C HIS A 178 -3.65 11.41 5.63
N GLU A 179 -3.71 10.11 5.41
CA GLU A 179 -2.88 9.15 6.15
C GLU A 179 -1.54 8.85 5.47
N LEU A 180 -1.50 8.93 4.13
CA LEU A 180 -0.27 8.77 3.36
C LEU A 180 0.40 10.12 3.04
N ASP A 181 -0.32 11.22 3.21
CA ASP A 181 0.15 12.58 2.89
C ASP A 181 0.71 12.65 1.45
N MET A 182 -0.04 12.06 0.50
CA MET A 182 0.43 11.93 -0.88
C MET A 182 0.55 13.28 -1.60
N LEU A 183 -0.19 14.30 -1.18
CA LEU A 183 -0.07 15.65 -1.76
C LEU A 183 1.28 16.27 -1.43
N THR A 184 1.70 16.18 -0.18
CA THR A 184 3.00 16.67 0.27
C THR A 184 4.11 15.84 -0.37
N PHE A 185 3.96 14.52 -0.44
CA PHE A 185 4.90 13.65 -1.15
C PHE A 185 5.10 14.08 -2.60
N ILE A 186 4.02 14.18 -3.39
CA ILE A 186 4.11 14.57 -4.80
C ILE A 186 4.70 15.97 -4.96
N THR A 187 4.32 16.92 -4.10
CA THR A 187 4.84 18.29 -4.14
C THR A 187 6.34 18.32 -3.84
N GLN A 188 6.79 17.62 -2.80
CA GLN A 188 8.21 17.56 -2.44
C GLN A 188 9.05 16.85 -3.50
N THR A 189 8.57 15.71 -4.00
CA THR A 189 9.33 14.87 -4.91
C THR A 189 9.37 15.42 -6.34
N ILE A 190 8.30 16.08 -6.81
CA ILE A 190 8.18 16.50 -8.22
C ILE A 190 8.24 18.01 -8.40
N LEU A 191 7.67 18.78 -7.46
CA LEU A 191 7.56 20.24 -7.62
C LEU A 191 8.71 20.99 -6.95
N ASN A 192 9.22 20.47 -5.82
CA ASN A 192 10.35 21.07 -5.10
C ASN A 192 11.70 20.54 -5.56
N SER A 193 11.73 19.59 -6.51
CA SER A 193 12.95 19.20 -7.19
C SER A 193 13.38 20.35 -8.12
N ASP A 194 13.96 21.41 -7.55
CA ASP A 194 14.68 22.52 -8.20
C ASP A 194 15.94 22.04 -8.94
N PHE A 195 16.03 20.74 -9.23
CA PHE A 195 17.15 20.16 -9.95
C PHE A 195 17.08 20.64 -11.39
N ASP A 196 17.90 21.65 -11.66
CA ASP A 196 18.30 22.20 -12.97
C ASP A 196 18.88 21.14 -13.94
N PHE A 197 18.92 19.88 -13.53
CA PHE A 197 19.27 18.76 -14.37
C PHE A 197 18.02 18.33 -15.14
N GLY A 198 18.05 18.49 -16.46
CA GLY A 198 16.97 18.18 -17.41
C GLY A 198 16.45 16.73 -17.47
N PHE A 199 16.50 15.98 -16.36
CA PHE A 199 15.81 14.72 -16.14
C PHE A 199 14.38 15.02 -15.68
N GLY A 200 13.53 15.43 -16.63
CA GLY A 200 12.13 15.72 -16.38
C GLY A 200 11.41 14.50 -15.81
N LEU A 201 11.11 14.51 -14.51
CA LEU A 201 10.03 13.70 -13.97
C LEU A 201 8.79 14.01 -14.81
N SER A 202 8.21 12.97 -15.41
CA SER A 202 6.97 13.16 -16.14
C SER A 202 5.94 13.65 -15.14
N LEU A 203 5.35 14.82 -15.40
CA LEU A 203 4.26 15.32 -14.56
C LEU A 203 2.98 14.50 -14.72
N LEU A 204 2.96 13.59 -15.70
CA LEU A 204 1.78 12.83 -16.10
C LEU A 204 1.28 11.88 -14.99
N PRO A 205 2.10 11.04 -14.33
CA PRO A 205 1.65 10.19 -13.23
C PRO A 205 1.02 10.98 -12.09
N ALA A 206 1.63 12.08 -11.66
CA ALA A 206 1.07 12.96 -10.63
C ALA A 206 -0.29 13.55 -11.04
N LYS A 207 -0.41 14.04 -12.28
CA LYS A 207 -1.69 14.51 -12.83
C LYS A 207 -2.76 13.42 -12.81
N LEU A 208 -2.39 12.18 -13.10
CA LEU A 208 -3.31 11.03 -13.05
C LEU A 208 -3.75 10.72 -11.62
N VAL A 209 -2.84 10.78 -10.63
CA VAL A 209 -3.19 10.65 -9.21
C VAL A 209 -4.19 11.74 -8.81
N PHE A 210 -3.89 13.00 -9.08
CA PHE A 210 -4.79 14.11 -8.73
C PHE A 210 -6.15 13.98 -9.38
N ARG A 211 -6.21 13.56 -10.64
CA ARG A 211 -7.47 13.32 -11.34
C ARG A 211 -8.26 12.17 -10.71
N ALA A 212 -7.61 11.05 -10.41
CA ALA A 212 -8.25 9.90 -9.76
C ALA A 212 -8.79 10.27 -8.37
N LEU A 213 -8.06 11.10 -7.61
CA LEU A 213 -8.53 11.63 -6.33
C LEU A 213 -9.78 12.51 -6.51
N LEU A 214 -9.73 13.49 -7.42
CA LEU A 214 -10.87 14.38 -7.68
C LEU A 214 -12.13 13.65 -8.19
N GLU A 215 -11.97 12.54 -8.91
CA GLU A 215 -13.09 11.74 -9.38
C GLU A 215 -13.80 10.97 -8.26
N LYS A 216 -13.07 10.64 -7.18
CA LYS A 216 -13.60 9.87 -6.06
C LYS A 216 -14.09 10.73 -4.88
N LEU A 217 -13.56 11.95 -4.75
CA LEU A 217 -13.93 12.86 -3.65
C LEU A 217 -15.19 13.65 -3.98
N ASP A 218 -16.04 13.85 -2.98
CA ASP A 218 -17.25 14.64 -3.11
C ASP A 218 -16.94 16.12 -2.77
N PRO A 219 -17.12 17.07 -3.72
CA PRO A 219 -16.84 18.48 -3.50
C PRO A 219 -17.80 19.16 -2.49
N THR A 220 -18.83 18.49 -2.00
CA THR A 220 -19.75 19.04 -0.99
C THR A 220 -19.47 18.50 0.40
N VAL A 221 -19.12 17.22 0.49
CA VAL A 221 -18.82 16.54 1.76
C VAL A 221 -17.36 16.72 2.15
N ASP A 222 -16.45 16.69 1.18
CA ASP A 222 -15.01 16.72 1.41
C ASP A 222 -14.39 18.12 1.25
N SER A 223 -15.19 19.18 1.00
CA SER A 223 -14.68 20.53 0.65
C SER A 223 -14.89 21.72 1.59
N PRO A 224 -15.76 21.75 2.63
CA PRO A 224 -15.93 23.01 3.34
C PRO A 224 -14.78 23.35 4.30
N ASP A 225 -14.13 22.36 4.92
CA ASP A 225 -13.08 22.60 5.93
C ASP A 225 -11.72 21.91 5.64
N ALA A 226 -11.62 21.10 4.59
CA ALA A 226 -10.40 20.38 4.24
C ALA A 226 -9.62 21.10 3.12
N PRO A 227 -8.39 21.59 3.37
CA PRO A 227 -7.57 22.28 2.36
C PRO A 227 -7.21 21.41 1.15
N SER A 228 -7.43 20.09 1.22
CA SER A 228 -6.99 19.11 0.23
C SER A 228 -7.67 19.26 -1.14
N TYR A 229 -8.98 19.52 -1.21
CA TYR A 229 -9.69 19.62 -2.49
C TYR A 229 -9.33 20.89 -3.28
N ALA A 230 -9.32 22.04 -2.61
CA ALA A 230 -8.88 23.29 -3.20
C ALA A 230 -7.40 23.23 -3.60
N GLN A 231 -6.54 22.64 -2.76
CA GLN A 231 -5.13 22.42 -3.08
C GLN A 231 -4.96 21.51 -4.30
N LEU A 232 -5.74 20.42 -4.43
CA LEU A 232 -5.74 19.55 -5.60
C LEU A 232 -6.11 20.31 -6.89
N GLN A 233 -7.14 21.15 -6.84
CA GLN A 233 -7.52 21.99 -7.98
C GLN A 233 -6.42 22.98 -8.35
N VAL A 234 -5.84 23.66 -7.36
CA VAL A 234 -4.72 24.59 -7.57
C VAL A 234 -3.51 23.88 -8.17
N LEU A 235 -3.12 22.71 -7.64
CA LEU A 235 -2.01 21.91 -8.15
C LEU A 235 -2.26 21.44 -9.58
N LEU A 236 -3.48 21.06 -9.93
CA LEU A 236 -3.84 20.73 -11.31
C LEU A 236 -3.80 21.97 -12.22
N SER A 237 -4.27 23.12 -11.75
CA SER A 237 -4.29 24.38 -12.51
C SER A 237 -2.89 24.92 -12.78
N ILE A 238 -1.99 24.93 -11.77
CA ILE A 238 -0.58 25.32 -11.92
C ILE A 238 0.08 24.47 -13.02
N ASN A 239 -0.26 23.18 -13.04
CA ASN A 239 0.32 22.20 -13.94
C ASN A 239 -0.37 22.09 -15.30
N ALA A 240 -1.57 22.66 -15.46
CA ALA A 240 -2.36 22.63 -16.68
C ALA A 240 -1.82 23.58 -17.77
N PHE A 241 -0.99 24.56 -17.40
CA PHE A 241 -0.58 25.63 -18.33
C PHE A 241 0.82 25.49 -18.93
N ASN A 242 1.71 24.64 -18.40
CA ASN A 242 3.09 24.56 -18.92
C ASN A 242 3.34 23.50 -20.01
N SER A 243 2.33 22.76 -20.48
CA SER A 243 2.56 21.57 -21.35
C SER A 243 1.62 21.41 -22.56
N ILE A 244 0.97 22.47 -23.04
CA ILE A 244 0.07 22.35 -24.21
C ILE A 244 0.82 22.14 -25.55
N SER A 245 2.15 22.27 -25.63
CA SER A 245 2.83 22.29 -26.95
C SER A 245 3.44 20.98 -27.45
N LEU A 246 3.55 19.89 -26.68
CA LEU A 246 4.38 18.74 -27.11
C LEU A 246 3.92 17.36 -26.60
N VAL A 247 2.61 17.13 -26.51
CA VAL A 247 2.10 15.78 -26.23
C VAL A 247 2.21 14.94 -27.50
N SER A 248 3.23 14.08 -27.55
CA SER A 248 3.41 13.12 -28.64
C SER A 248 2.22 12.16 -28.75
N GLU A 249 1.90 11.70 -29.97
CA GLU A 249 0.78 10.76 -30.22
C GLU A 249 0.86 9.46 -29.38
N SER A 250 2.07 9.04 -28.99
CA SER A 250 2.29 7.86 -28.14
C SER A 250 1.82 8.08 -26.71
N GLU A 251 2.04 9.27 -26.12
CA GLU A 251 1.49 9.63 -24.82
C GLU A 251 -0.03 9.68 -24.86
N ASN A 252 -0.62 10.15 -25.97
CA ASN A 252 -2.07 10.16 -26.13
C ASN A 252 -2.65 8.74 -26.20
N SER A 253 -1.96 7.79 -26.83
CA SER A 253 -2.38 6.37 -26.86
C SER A 253 -2.28 5.71 -25.48
N ILE A 254 -1.16 5.90 -24.76
CA ILE A 254 -0.99 5.39 -23.39
C ILE A 254 -2.00 6.03 -22.45
N ARG A 255 -2.18 7.36 -22.55
CA ARG A 255 -3.17 8.10 -21.77
C ARG A 255 -4.59 7.64 -22.11
N ALA A 256 -4.92 7.39 -23.38
CA ALA A 256 -6.21 6.85 -23.78
C ALA A 256 -6.38 5.41 -23.27
N SER A 257 -5.34 4.58 -23.28
CA SER A 257 -5.36 3.21 -22.74
C SER A 257 -5.54 3.21 -21.21
N ILE A 258 -4.76 4.01 -20.48
CA ILE A 258 -4.87 4.14 -19.03
C ILE A 258 -6.21 4.79 -18.66
N LEU A 259 -6.61 5.90 -19.30
CA LEU A 259 -7.89 6.55 -19.02
C LEU A 259 -9.07 5.67 -19.44
N SER A 260 -8.97 4.91 -20.54
CA SER A 260 -10.01 3.96 -20.91
C SER A 260 -10.10 2.84 -19.89
N ARG A 261 -8.99 2.32 -19.36
CA ARG A 261 -8.97 1.31 -18.29
C ARG A 261 -9.46 1.86 -16.95
N VAL A 262 -9.08 3.07 -16.58
CA VAL A 262 -9.61 3.80 -15.42
C VAL A 262 -11.13 3.98 -15.58
N ARG A 263 -11.59 4.47 -16.74
CA ARG A 263 -13.03 4.58 -17.05
C ARG A 263 -13.73 3.23 -17.14
N LEU A 264 -13.08 2.18 -17.64
CA LEU A 264 -13.65 0.84 -17.72
C LEU A 264 -13.83 0.25 -16.33
N GLY A 265 -12.85 0.46 -15.44
CA GLY A 265 -12.95 0.12 -14.02
C GLY A 265 -14.15 0.79 -13.36
N VAL A 266 -14.37 2.08 -13.65
CA VAL A 266 -15.54 2.84 -13.17
C VAL A 266 -16.86 2.28 -13.75
N ASN A 267 -16.90 1.97 -15.05
CA ASN A 267 -18.13 1.49 -15.71
C ASN A 267 -18.50 0.04 -15.37
N ILE A 268 -17.53 -0.87 -15.23
CA ILE A 268 -17.75 -2.27 -14.82
C ILE A 268 -18.27 -2.33 -13.37
N LEU A 269 -17.84 -1.38 -12.53
CA LEU A 269 -18.29 -1.30 -11.16
C LEU A 269 -19.73 -0.78 -11.06
N SER A 270 -20.09 0.22 -11.87
CA SER A 270 -21.46 0.75 -11.95
C SER A 270 -22.48 -0.35 -12.28
N SER A 271 -22.18 -1.21 -13.27
CA SER A 271 -23.09 -2.30 -13.66
C SER A 271 -23.26 -3.39 -12.59
N LYS A 272 -22.25 -3.62 -11.72
CA LYS A 272 -22.35 -4.60 -10.63
C LYS A 272 -23.16 -4.10 -9.42
N ILE A 273 -23.22 -2.79 -9.21
CA ILE A 273 -24.00 -2.19 -8.11
C ILE A 273 -25.50 -2.29 -8.41
N ASP A 274 -25.91 -2.06 -9.66
CA ASP A 274 -27.30 -2.20 -10.09
C ASP A 274 -27.82 -3.64 -9.96
N GLU A 275 -26.97 -4.64 -10.23
CA GLU A 275 -27.34 -6.06 -10.16
C GLU A 275 -27.54 -6.54 -8.69
N LYS A 276 -26.77 -5.99 -7.74
CA LYS A 276 -26.96 -6.28 -6.31
C LYS A 276 -28.16 -5.55 -5.70
N ALA A 277 -28.55 -4.39 -6.22
CA ALA A 277 -29.74 -3.68 -5.77
C ALA A 277 -31.03 -4.41 -6.20
N LEU A 278 -31.03 -5.03 -7.38
CA LEU A 278 -32.18 -5.78 -7.91
C LEU A 278 -32.50 -7.04 -7.08
N HIS A 279 -31.48 -7.68 -6.50
CA HIS A 279 -31.65 -8.89 -5.70
C HIS A 279 -32.07 -8.67 -4.24
N ARG A 280 -32.23 -7.41 -3.78
CA ARG A 280 -32.72 -7.10 -2.42
C ARG A 280 -34.20 -6.71 -2.37
N GLN A 281 -34.91 -6.73 -3.49
CA GLN A 281 -36.35 -6.42 -3.57
C GLN A 281 -37.24 -7.64 -3.88
N ALA A 282 -36.68 -8.85 -3.92
CA ALA A 282 -37.42 -10.11 -4.04
C ALA A 282 -37.23 -10.95 -2.79
#